data_AF-A0A0W1GJM4-F1
#
_entry.id   AF-A0A0W1GJM4-F1
#
_cell.length_a   1.000
_cell.length_b   1.000
_cell.length_c   1.000
_cell.angle_alpha   90.00
_cell.angle_beta   90.00
_cell.angle_gamma   90.00
#
_symmetry.space_group_name_H-M   'P 1'
#
loop_
_entity.id
_entity.type
_entity.pdbx_description
1 polymer ?
#
loop_
_entity_poly.entity_id
_entity_poly.type
_entity_poly.pdbx_seq_one_letter_code
_entity_poly.pdbx_strand_id
1 'polypeptide(L)' 'MADLKLPRLPDRTPVKITINVMPDLIEALNDYAEAYEAAYGRRESVPDLIPFMLSGFLASDRSFSRARKK' A
#
# COMPACT_ATOMS: atom_id res chain seq x y z
N MET A 1 6.75 -18.75 -3.24
CA MET A 1 5.97 -17.92 -4.18
C MET A 1 5.25 -16.89 -3.33
N ALA A 2 5.66 -15.62 -3.39
CA ALA A 2 5.17 -14.59 -2.50
C ALA A 2 3.73 -14.21 -2.91
N ASP A 3 2.77 -14.59 -2.06
CA ASP A 3 1.39 -14.14 -2.16
C ASP A 3 1.37 -12.65 -1.77
N LEU A 4 1.29 -11.76 -2.77
CA LEU A 4 1.22 -10.33 -2.55
C LEU A 4 0.00 -10.03 -1.67
N LYS A 5 0.22 -9.36 -0.53
CA LYS A 5 -0.83 -9.03 0.44
C LYS A 5 -1.84 -7.97 -0.05
N LEU A 6 -1.70 -7.48 -1.29
CA LEU A 6 -2.46 -6.36 -1.83
C LEU A 6 -3.51 -6.85 -2.85
N PRO A 7 -4.80 -6.85 -2.50
CA PRO A 7 -5.86 -7.12 -3.46
C PRO A 7 -6.09 -5.93 -4.41
N ARG A 8 -6.70 -6.18 -5.59
CA ARG A 8 -7.02 -5.16 -6.60
C ARG A 8 -7.77 -3.95 -6.03
N LEU A 9 -7.36 -2.75 -6.48
CA LEU A 9 -7.84 -1.44 -6.01
C LEU A 9 -9.32 -1.17 -6.39
N PRO A 10 -10.23 -0.90 -5.44
CA PRO A 10 -11.54 -0.29 -5.69
C PRO A 10 -11.47 1.22 -5.95
N ASP A 11 -12.41 1.71 -6.76
CA ASP A 11 -12.62 3.14 -7.09
C ASP A 11 -13.03 3.93 -5.84
N ARG A 12 -12.19 4.86 -5.37
CA ARG A 12 -12.45 5.72 -4.20
C ARG A 12 -11.87 7.11 -4.43
N THR A 13 -12.62 8.15 -4.06
CA THR A 13 -12.20 9.56 -4.15
C THR A 13 -11.00 9.82 -3.23
N PRO A 14 -9.80 10.09 -3.76
CA PRO A 14 -8.59 10.21 -2.95
C PRO A 14 -8.49 11.61 -2.29
N VAL A 15 -8.04 11.65 -1.04
CA VAL A 15 -7.62 12.90 -0.37
C VAL A 15 -6.11 13.05 -0.55
N LYS A 16 -5.66 14.22 -1.05
CA LYS A 16 -4.22 14.48 -1.24
C LYS A 16 -3.54 14.68 0.11
N ILE A 17 -2.60 13.81 0.43
CA ILE A 17 -1.72 13.92 1.61
C ILE A 17 -0.28 13.98 1.08
N THR A 18 0.43 15.07 1.39
CA THR A 18 1.86 15.19 1.09
C THR A 18 2.66 14.59 2.25
N ILE A 19 3.50 13.60 1.98
CA ILE A 19 4.38 12.98 2.97
C ILE A 19 5.83 13.08 2.51
N ASN A 20 6.75 13.25 3.46
CA ASN A 20 8.18 13.10 3.22
C ASN A 20 8.58 11.69 3.63
N VAL A 21 9.13 10.94 2.69
CA VAL A 21 9.64 9.58 2.93
C VAL A 21 11.17 9.58 2.84
N MET A 22 11.80 8.68 3.58
CA MET A 22 13.25 8.48 3.49
C MET A 22 13.61 7.83 2.14
N PRO A 23 14.84 8.05 1.63
CA PRO A 23 15.32 7.46 0.38
C PRO A 23 15.15 5.93 0.33
N ASP A 24 15.53 5.25 1.41
CA ASP A 24 15.42 3.81 1.55
C ASP A 24 13.97 3.30 1.39
N LEU A 25 13.00 4.06 1.94
CA LEU A 25 11.59 3.70 1.83
C LEU A 25 11.05 3.90 0.40
N ILE A 26 11.47 4.96 -0.31
CA ILE A 26 11.02 5.16 -1.69
C ILE A 26 11.63 4.12 -2.63
N GLU A 27 12.86 3.67 -2.38
CA GLU A 27 13.47 2.56 -3.13
C GLU A 27 12.69 1.26 -2.92
N ALA A 28 12.38 0.89 -1.67
CA ALA A 28 11.57 -0.28 -1.36
C ALA A 28 10.15 -0.21 -1.96
N LEU A 29 9.54 0.97 -1.99
CA LEU A 29 8.22 1.17 -2.60
C LEU A 29 8.24 0.99 -4.12
N ASN A 30 9.32 1.41 -4.79
CA ASN A 30 9.49 1.19 -6.22
C ASN A 30 9.69 -0.30 -6.55
N ASP A 31 10.55 -0.99 -5.79
CA ASP A 31 10.75 -2.45 -5.95
C ASP A 31 9.42 -3.21 -5.76
N TYR A 32 8.61 -2.81 -4.78
CA TYR A 32 7.28 -3.37 -4.59
C TYR A 32 6.34 -3.10 -5.78
N ALA A 33 6.40 -1.91 -6.39
CA ALA A 33 5.60 -1.59 -7.57
C ALA A 33 5.99 -2.47 -8.78
N GLU A 34 7.28 -2.74 -8.97
CA GLU A 34 7.78 -3.67 -9.99
C GLU A 34 7.30 -5.11 -9.74
N ALA A 35 7.37 -5.57 -8.49
CA ALA A 35 6.84 -6.88 -8.09
C ALA A 35 5.32 -6.99 -8.30
N TYR A 36 4.58 -5.91 -8.03
CA TYR A 36 3.14 -5.85 -8.25
C TYR A 36 2.78 -5.90 -9.73
N GLU A 37 3.52 -5.17 -10.58
CA GLU A 37 3.38 -5.25 -12.04
C GLU A 37 3.67 -6.66 -12.55
N ALA A 38 4.74 -7.30 -12.09
CA ALA A 38 5.09 -8.65 -12.47
C ALA A 38 4.01 -9.68 -12.11
N ALA A 39 3.32 -9.49 -10.98
CA ALA A 39 2.29 -10.42 -10.51
C ALA A 39 0.91 -10.20 -11.14
N TYR A 40 0.52 -8.94 -11.39
CA TYR A 40 -0.83 -8.59 -11.85
C TYR A 40 -0.90 -8.05 -13.27
N GLY A 41 0.26 -7.84 -13.92
CA GLY A 41 0.38 -7.29 -15.27
C GLY A 41 -0.10 -5.84 -15.39
N ARG A 42 -0.23 -5.13 -14.26
CA ARG A 42 -0.62 -3.73 -14.22
C ARG A 42 0.40 -2.90 -13.46
N ARG A 43 0.83 -1.83 -14.13
CA ARG A 43 1.70 -0.83 -13.55
C ARG A 43 0.85 0.19 -12.82
N GLU A 44 0.79 0.07 -11.49
CA GLU A 44 0.26 1.12 -10.64
C GLU A 44 1.42 1.95 -10.08
N SER A 45 1.21 3.26 -9.98
CA SER A 45 2.22 4.17 -9.44
C SER A 45 2.32 4.02 -7.92
N VAL A 46 3.52 4.18 -7.35
CA VAL A 46 3.74 4.21 -5.89
C VAL A 46 2.71 5.07 -5.14
N PRO A 47 2.38 6.31 -5.54
CA PRO A 47 1.33 7.11 -4.89
C PRO A 47 -0.07 6.47 -4.90
N ASP A 48 -0.40 5.67 -5.91
CA ASP A 48 -1.66 4.91 -5.97
C ASP A 48 -1.62 3.68 -5.08
N LEU A 49 -0.45 3.04 -4.92
CA LEU A 49 -0.28 1.85 -4.07
C LEU A 49 -0.23 2.19 -2.58
N ILE A 50 0.39 3.32 -2.19
CA ILE A 50 0.59 3.75 -0.79
C ILE A 50 -0.72 3.69 0.02
N PRO A 51 -1.86 4.28 -0.43
CA PRO A 51 -3.12 4.23 0.31
C PRO A 51 -3.60 2.80 0.59
N PHE A 52 -3.40 1.86 -0.35
CA PHE A 52 -3.83 0.48 -0.19
C PHE A 52 -2.88 -0.31 0.69
N MET A 53 -1.56 -0.08 0.60
CA MET A 53 -0.59 -0.65 1.52
C MET A 53 -0.89 -0.21 2.96
N LEU A 54 -1.14 1.09 3.18
CA LEU A 54 -1.52 1.63 4.48
C LEU A 54 -2.85 1.05 4.98
N SER A 55 -3.85 0.94 4.10
CA SER A 55 -5.13 0.33 4.46
C SER A 55 -4.98 -1.13 4.86
N GLY A 56 -4.19 -1.92 4.11
CA GLY A 56 -3.89 -3.32 4.42
C GLY A 56 -3.11 -3.49 5.72
N PHE A 57 -2.14 -2.59 5.98
CA PHE A 57 -1.41 -2.53 7.23
C PHE A 57 -2.34 -2.24 8.42
N LEU A 58 -3.17 -1.19 8.33
CA LEU A 58 -4.13 -0.84 9.37
C LEU A 58 -5.18 -1.94 9.63
N ALA A 59 -5.59 -2.65 8.58
CA ALA A 59 -6.52 -3.79 8.71
C ALA A 59 -5.88 -5.03 9.32
N SER A 60 -4.58 -5.26 9.05
CA SER A 60 -3.82 -6.39 9.60
C SER A 60 -3.43 -6.17 11.07
N ASP A 61 -3.32 -4.92 11.50
CA ASP A 61 -2.99 -4.57 12.87
C ASP A 61 -4.21 -4.78 13.81
N ARG A 62 -4.27 -5.97 14.42
CA ARG A 62 -5.31 -6.34 15.39
C ARG A 62 -5.24 -5.51 16.67
N SER A 63 -4.05 -5.06 17.08
CA SER A 63 -3.86 -4.25 18.29
C SER A 63 -4.42 -2.84 18.07
N PHE A 64 -4.14 -2.25 16.90
CA PHE A 64 -4.71 -1.00 16.44
C PHE A 64 -6.23 -1.10 16.28
N SER A 65 -6.72 -2.17 15.66
CA SER A 65 -8.17 -2.41 15.49
C SER A 65 -8.92 -2.50 16.82
N ARG A 66 -8.29 -3.05 17.87
CA ARG A 66 -8.84 -3.07 19.23
C ARG A 66 -8.83 -1.69 19.89
N ALA A 67 -7.78 -0.90 19.67
CA ALA A 67 -7.67 0.46 20.20
C ALA A 67 -8.65 1.44 19.56
N ARG A 68 -8.94 1.30 18.25
CA ARG A 68 -9.87 2.15 17.50
C ARG A 68 -11.35 1.98 17.90
N LYS A 69 -11.69 0.88 18.59
CA LYS A 69 -13.06 0.63 19.10
C LYS A 69 -13.36 1.33 20.43
N LYS A 70 -12.46 2.19 20.94
CA LYS A 70 -12.71 3.07 22.09
C LYS A 70 -12.90 4.50 21.64
#